data_AF-A0AAW2RD92-F1
#
_entry.id   AF-A0AAW2RD92-F1
#
_cell.length_a   1.000
_cell.length_b   1.000
_cell.length_c   1.000
_cell.angle_alpha   90.00
_cell.angle_beta   90.00
_cell.angle_gamma   90.00
#
_symmetry.space_group_name_H-M   'P 1'
#
loop_
_entity.id
_entity.type
_entity.pdbx_description
1 polymer ?
#
loop_
_entity_poly.entity_id
_entity_poly.type
_entity_poly.pdbx_seq_one_letter_code
_entity_poly.pdbx_strand_id
1 'polypeptide(L)'
;MDPELNRYILVNEAKGLVPGYPQSMLDILGKCNIAAVHGSAHKHMRGALLALISPTMIKDQLLPKIDDFMRSHLSDWNKKLLTFKRKQKRFVPETSRSIQ
;
A
#
# COMPACT_ATOMS: atom_id res chain seq x y z
N MET A 1 -13.12 5.39 -22.15
CA MET A 1 -12.03 4.39 -22.26
C MET A 1 -12.62 3.12 -22.81
N ASP A 2 -11.93 2.46 -23.73
CA ASP A 2 -12.38 1.22 -24.34
C ASP A 2 -11.95 0.00 -23.48
N PRO A 3 -12.89 -0.82 -22.96
CA PRO A 3 -12.55 -1.96 -22.10
C PRO A 3 -11.82 -3.10 -22.84
N GLU A 4 -12.10 -3.29 -24.13
CA GLU A 4 -11.47 -4.34 -24.93
C GLU A 4 -10.00 -3.99 -25.21
N LEU A 5 -9.73 -2.73 -25.52
CA LEU A 5 -8.38 -2.19 -25.65
C LEU A 5 -7.61 -2.34 -24.33
N ASN A 6 -8.21 -1.99 -23.20
CA ASN A 6 -7.57 -2.14 -21.89
C ASN A 6 -7.25 -3.61 -21.61
N ARG A 7 -8.18 -4.53 -21.89
CA ARG A 7 -7.96 -5.98 -21.73
C ARG A 7 -6.84 -6.46 -22.65
N TYR A 8 -6.82 -6.01 -23.90
CA TYR A 8 -5.77 -6.35 -24.85
C TYR A 8 -4.40 -5.90 -24.33
N ILE A 9 -4.28 -4.65 -23.87
CA ILE A 9 -3.03 -4.12 -23.32
C ILE A 9 -2.55 -4.95 -22.12
N LEU A 10 -3.44 -5.23 -21.17
CA LEU A 10 -3.09 -5.92 -19.92
C LEU A 10 -2.76 -7.41 -20.12
N VAL A 11 -3.49 -8.11 -20.99
CA VAL A 11 -3.25 -9.55 -21.25
C VAL A 11 -2.00 -9.77 -22.10
N ASN A 12 -1.61 -8.79 -22.92
CA ASN A 12 -0.47 -8.89 -23.84
C ASN A 12 0.79 -8.17 -23.34
N GLU A 13 0.91 -7.89 -22.04
CA GLU A 13 2.11 -7.28 -21.44
C GLU A 13 3.41 -8.01 -21.83
N ALA A 14 3.38 -9.35 -21.92
CA ALA A 14 4.54 -10.15 -22.33
C ALA A 14 4.89 -10.08 -23.84
N LYS A 15 4.07 -9.41 -24.67
CA LYS A 15 4.25 -9.31 -26.13
C LYS A 15 4.98 -8.02 -26.56
N GLY A 16 5.74 -7.40 -25.67
CA GLY A 16 6.54 -6.20 -25.97
C GLY A 16 5.90 -4.89 -25.55
N LEU A 17 4.77 -4.92 -24.83
CA LEU A 17 4.22 -3.74 -24.17
C LEU A 17 4.97 -3.51 -22.86
N VAL A 18 5.50 -2.31 -22.69
CA VAL A 18 6.26 -1.91 -21.51
C VAL A 18 5.53 -0.78 -20.79
N PRO A 19 5.32 -0.85 -19.47
CA PRO A 19 4.72 0.24 -18.71
C PRO A 19 5.56 1.52 -18.80
N GLY A 20 4.93 2.61 -19.26
CA GLY A 20 5.56 3.93 -19.37
C GLY A 20 5.46 4.76 -18.08
N TYR A 21 5.91 4.21 -16.94
CA TYR A 21 5.86 4.94 -15.67
C TYR A 21 6.78 6.17 -15.67
N PRO A 22 6.40 7.26 -14.98
CA PRO A 22 7.22 8.48 -14.92
C PRO A 22 8.52 8.26 -14.13
N GLN A 23 9.53 9.09 -14.39
CA GLN A 23 10.84 9.03 -13.73
C GLN A 23 10.74 9.11 -12.20
N SER A 24 9.82 9.92 -11.68
CA SER A 24 9.58 10.03 -10.23
C SER A 24 9.27 8.69 -9.56
N MET A 25 8.61 7.76 -10.26
CA MET A 25 8.34 6.44 -9.73
C MET A 25 9.63 5.61 -9.59
N LEU A 26 10.56 5.73 -10.55
CA LEU A 26 11.86 5.08 -10.49
C LEU A 26 12.74 5.67 -9.38
N ASP A 27 12.63 6.98 -9.15
CA ASP A 27 13.40 7.65 -8.11
C ASP A 27 12.94 7.23 -6.70
N ILE A 28 11.63 7.00 -6.52
CA ILE A 28 11.06 6.56 -5.24
C ILE A 28 11.24 5.06 -5.00
N LEU A 29 10.99 4.22 -6.00
CA LEU A 29 10.94 2.75 -5.85
C LEU A 29 12.26 2.06 -6.24
N GLY A 30 13.17 2.78 -6.88
CA GLY A 30 14.43 2.25 -7.41
C GLY A 30 14.28 1.61 -8.79
N LYS A 31 15.39 1.50 -9.53
CA LYS A 31 15.41 1.03 -10.93
C LYS A 31 15.16 -0.47 -11.12
N CYS A 32 15.26 -1.25 -10.05
CA CYS A 32 15.07 -2.71 -10.06
C CYS A 32 13.72 -3.15 -9.46
N ASN A 33 12.75 -2.24 -9.34
CA ASN A 33 11.42 -2.59 -8.83
C ASN A 33 10.59 -3.34 -9.90
N ILE A 34 9.55 -4.06 -9.47
CA ILE A 34 8.73 -4.91 -10.35
C ILE A 34 8.09 -4.17 -11.52
N ALA A 35 7.75 -2.88 -11.34
CA ALA A 35 7.14 -2.04 -12.36
C ALA A 35 8.17 -1.40 -13.33
N ALA A 36 9.47 -1.50 -13.01
CA ALA A 36 10.57 -0.96 -13.82
C ALA A 36 11.35 -2.03 -14.59
N VAL A 37 11.27 -3.30 -14.17
CA VAL A 37 11.87 -4.42 -14.89
C VAL A 37 10.87 -4.97 -15.92
N HIS A 38 11.38 -5.57 -17.00
CA HIS A 38 10.56 -6.09 -18.09
C HIS A 38 11.03 -7.48 -18.52
N GLY A 39 10.24 -8.15 -19.37
CA GLY A 39 10.60 -9.44 -19.96
C GLY A 39 10.84 -10.54 -18.93
N SER A 40 11.94 -11.28 -19.07
CA SER A 40 12.26 -12.44 -18.21
C SER A 40 12.51 -12.05 -16.75
N ALA A 41 13.12 -10.89 -16.50
CA ALA A 41 13.36 -10.38 -15.15
C ALA A 41 12.04 -10.08 -14.42
N HIS A 42 11.11 -9.41 -15.10
CA HIS A 42 9.75 -9.18 -14.56
C HIS A 42 9.03 -10.51 -14.29
N LYS A 43 9.06 -11.44 -15.25
CA LYS A 43 8.42 -12.76 -15.10
C LYS A 43 8.97 -13.54 -13.91
N HIS A 44 10.29 -13.53 -13.71
CA HIS A 44 10.93 -14.19 -12.59
C HIS A 44 10.54 -13.56 -11.25
N MET A 45 10.63 -12.23 -11.15
CA MET A 45 10.28 -11.48 -9.94
C MET A 45 8.80 -11.66 -9.57
N ARG A 46 7.89 -11.56 -10.54
CA ARG A 46 6.47 -11.80 -10.36
C ARG A 46 6.18 -13.23 -9.91
N GLY A 47 6.85 -14.21 -10.51
CA GLY A 47 6.72 -15.62 -10.12
C GLY A 47 7.17 -15.88 -8.68
N ALA A 48 8.33 -15.35 -8.30
CA ALA A 48 8.83 -15.44 -6.92
C ALA A 48 7.87 -14.78 -5.92
N LEU A 49 7.36 -13.58 -6.25
CA LEU A 49 6.36 -12.89 -5.43
C LEU A 49 5.11 -13.74 -5.24
N LEU A 50 4.51 -14.25 -6.33
CA LEU A 50 3.30 -15.08 -6.26
C LEU A 50 3.50 -16.39 -5.47
N ALA A 51 4.69 -16.98 -5.52
CA ALA A 51 5.04 -18.15 -4.71
C ALA A 51 5.10 -17.81 -3.20
N LEU A 52 5.63 -16.62 -2.86
CA LEU A 52 5.68 -16.14 -1.48
C LEU A 52 4.29 -15.82 -0.91
N ILE A 53 3.42 -15.19 -1.69
CA ILE A 53 2.04 -14.83 -1.29
C ILE A 53 1.01 -15.83 -1.81
N SER A 54 1.26 -17.13 -1.59
CA SER A 54 0.31 -18.18 -1.98
C SER A 54 -1.03 -18.04 -1.25
N PRO A 55 -2.14 -18.54 -1.81
CA PRO A 55 -3.46 -18.49 -1.14
C PRO A 55 -3.43 -19.08 0.27
N THR A 56 -2.69 -20.18 0.47
CA THR A 56 -2.50 -20.81 1.78
C THR A 56 -1.72 -19.92 2.73
N MET A 57 -0.63 -19.28 2.27
CA MET A 57 0.13 -18.32 3.08
C MET A 57 -0.75 -17.13 3.50
N ILE A 58 -1.57 -16.62 2.58
CA ILE A 58 -2.48 -15.51 2.88
C ILE A 58 -3.47 -15.95 3.96
N LYS A 59 -4.15 -17.08 3.75
CA LYS A 59 -5.22 -17.56 4.62
C LYS A 59 -4.72 -17.91 6.02
N ASP A 60 -3.65 -18.70 6.09
CA ASP A 60 -3.27 -19.36 7.35
C ASP A 60 -2.23 -18.56 8.14
N GLN A 61 -1.51 -17.62 7.50
CA GLN A 61 -0.45 -16.85 8.15
C GLN A 61 -0.71 -15.34 8.13
N LEU A 62 -1.03 -14.77 6.97
CA LEU A 62 -1.15 -13.32 6.83
C LEU A 62 -2.44 -12.78 7.46
N LEU A 63 -3.59 -13.41 7.18
CA LEU A 63 -4.88 -12.96 7.71
C LEU A 63 -4.94 -12.96 9.24
N PRO A 64 -4.50 -14.01 9.97
CA PRO A 64 -4.48 -13.98 11.43
C PRO A 64 -3.60 -12.87 11.99
N LYS A 65 -2.40 -12.67 11.42
CA LYS A 65 -1.50 -11.58 11.85
C LYS A 65 -2.12 -10.20 11.62
N ILE A 66 -2.83 -10.02 10.51
CA ILE A 66 -3.55 -8.78 10.24
C ILE A 66 -4.68 -8.59 11.26
N ASP A 67 -5.47 -9.62 11.56
CA ASP A 67 -6.56 -9.56 12.55
C ASP A 67 -6.02 -9.21 13.95
N ASP A 68 -4.98 -9.90 14.41
CA ASP A 68 -4.31 -9.62 15.68
C ASP A 68 -3.74 -8.20 15.74
N PHE A 69 -3.08 -7.76 14.67
CA PHE A 69 -2.58 -6.40 14.55
C PHE A 69 -3.73 -5.39 14.68
N MET A 70 -4.80 -5.55 13.91
CA MET A 70 -5.94 -4.64 13.97
C MET A 70 -6.58 -4.62 15.37
N ARG A 71 -6.80 -5.79 15.99
CA ARG A 71 -7.37 -5.88 17.35
C ARG A 71 -6.50 -5.19 18.38
N SER A 72 -5.19 -5.39 18.33
CA SER A 72 -4.25 -4.76 19.27
C SER A 72 -4.25 -3.23 19.16
N HIS A 73 -4.39 -2.68 17.94
CA HIS A 73 -4.38 -1.23 17.73
C HIS A 73 -5.73 -0.56 17.99
N LEU A 74 -6.83 -1.29 17.77
CA LEU A 74 -8.21 -0.81 17.92
C LEU A 74 -8.81 -1.07 19.32
N SER A 75 -8.24 -1.98 20.12
CA SER A 75 -8.71 -2.26 21.49
C SER A 75 -8.79 -1.01 22.38
N ASP A 76 -7.82 -0.09 22.23
CA ASP A 76 -7.76 1.18 22.95
C ASP A 76 -8.23 2.39 22.12
N TRP A 77 -8.95 2.17 21.02
CA TRP A 77 -9.37 3.23 20.10
C TRP A 77 -10.15 4.34 20.80
N ASN A 78 -11.07 3.99 21.71
CA ASN A 78 -11.86 4.97 22.44
C ASN A 78 -10.98 5.87 23.35
N LYS A 79 -9.95 5.30 24.00
CA LYS A 79 -9.00 6.05 24.81
C LYS A 79 -8.14 6.98 23.95
N LYS A 80 -7.70 6.54 22.77
CA LYS A 80 -6.97 7.38 21.81
C LYS A 80 -7.85 8.53 21.29
N LEU A 81 -9.12 8.26 20.96
CA LEU A 81 -10.07 9.29 20.52
C LEU A 81 -10.32 10.34 21.61
N LEU A 82 -10.53 9.91 22.85
CA LEU A 82 -10.67 10.81 24.00
C LEU A 82 -9.39 11.63 24.24
N THR A 83 -8.21 11.02 24.05
CA THR A 83 -6.92 11.70 24.16
C THR A 83 -6.75 12.75 23.06
N PHE A 84 -7.13 12.43 21.82
CA PHE A 84 -7.12 13.37 20.70
C PHE A 84 -8.08 14.55 20.95
N LYS A 85 -9.33 14.28 21.31
CA LYS A 85 -10.32 15.32 21.67
C LYS A 85 -9.84 16.20 22.84
N ARG A 86 -9.23 15.59 23.86
CA ARG A 86 -8.63 16.33 24.99
C ARG A 86 -7.45 17.19 24.58
N LYS A 87 -6.59 16.74 23.66
CA LYS A 87 -5.48 17.56 23.13
C LYS A 87 -6.00 18.74 22.32
N GLN A 88 -6.98 18.52 21.43
CA GLN A 88 -7.65 19.60 20.69
C GLN A 88 -8.29 20.64 21.63
N LYS A 89 -9.06 20.18 22.64
CA LYS A 89 -9.68 21.05 23.63
C LYS A 89 -8.67 21.71 24.58
N ARG A 90 -7.40 21.30 24.64
CA ARG A 90 -6.34 21.99 25.41
C ARG A 90 -5.59 23.02 24.58
N PHE A 91 -5.40 22.70 23.31
CA PHE A 91 -4.78 23.61 22.34
C PHE A 91 -5.61 24.89 22.17
N VAL A 92 -6.94 24.77 22.04
CA VAL A 92 -7.84 25.93 21.90
C VAL A 92 -7.81 26.92 23.08
N PRO A 93 -7.93 26.50 24.36
CA PRO A 93 -7.89 27.41 25.50
C PRO A 93 -6.50 27.97 25.82
N GLU A 94 -5.41 27.33 25.39
CA GLU A 94 -4.07 27.90 25.51
C GLU A 94 -3.89 29.09 24.54
N THR A 95 -4.38 28.98 23.30
CA THR A 95 -4.36 30.10 22.35
C THR A 95 -5.20 31.29 22.81
N SER A 96 -6.30 31.07 23.56
CA SER A 96 -7.14 32.15 24.10
C SER A 96 -6.53 32.89 25.29
N ARG A 97 -5.57 32.28 26.02
CA ARG A 97 -4.85 32.96 27.13
C ARG A 97 -3.66 33.78 26.69
N SER A 98 -3.14 33.58 25.48
CA SER A 98 -1.99 34.31 24.95
C SER A 98 -2.36 35.60 24.19
N ILE A 99 -3.65 35.99 24.19
CA ILE A 99 -4.18 37.19 23.52
C ILE A 99 -4.84 38.16 24.53
N GLN A 100 -4.54 38.01 25.83
CA GLN A 100 -4.81 39.00 26.88
C GLN A 100 -3.51 39.36 27.57
#